data_AF-A0A3A4UME8-F1
#
_entry.id   AF-A0A3A4UME8-F1
#
_cell.length_a   1.000
_cell.length_b   1.000
_cell.length_c   1.000
_cell.angle_alpha   90.00
_cell.angle_beta   90.00
_cell.angle_gamma   90.00
#
_symmetry.space_group_name_H-M   'P 1'
#
loop_
_entity.id
_entity.type
_entity.pdbx_description
1 polymer ?
#
loop_
_entity_poly.entity_id
_entity_poly.type
_entity_poly.pdbx_seq_one_letter_code
_entity_poly.pdbx_strand_id
1 'polypeptide(L)' 'MRAWRVPPSSSCPEGISYSFACIRNGKRLLGYDNENHGSGASNHHKHIRDRIVPYAFIDEWVLCEDFANDLDKIRRGTIK' A
#
# COMPACT_ATOMS: atom_id res chain seq x y z
N MET A 1 0.29 6.83 -7.98
CA MET A 1 0.59 6.79 -6.53
C MET A 1 0.05 8.08 -5.94
N ARG A 2 -0.71 8.02 -4.85
CA ARG A 2 -1.20 9.21 -4.13
C ARG A 2 -0.96 9.03 -2.65
N ALA A 3 -0.38 10.04 -2.02
CA ALA A 3 -0.25 10.14 -0.57
C ALA A 3 -0.60 11.58 -0.17
N TRP A 4 -1.20 11.75 1.00
CA TRP A 4 -1.56 13.05 1.54
C TRP A 4 -1.47 13.03 3.06
N ARG A 5 -1.19 14.21 3.63
CA ARG A 5 -1.16 14.40 5.08
C ARG A 5 -2.58 14.39 5.62
N VAL A 6 -2.77 13.72 6.75
CA VAL A 6 -3.99 13.75 7.55
C VAL A 6 -3.63 14.11 8.98
N PRO A 7 -4.53 14.74 9.77
CA PRO A 7 -4.28 14.94 11.18
C PRO A 7 -3.94 13.61 11.86
N PRO A 8 -2.84 13.52 12.63
CA PRO A 8 -2.51 12.31 13.37
C PRO A 8 -3.66 11.91 14.30
N SER A 9 -3.99 10.63 14.29
CA SER A 9 -5.04 10.05 15.12
C SER A 9 -4.61 8.67 15.61
N SER A 10 -5.36 8.09 16.55
CA SER A 10 -5.14 6.69 16.96
C SER A 10 -5.26 5.72 15.77
N SER A 11 -6.06 6.09 14.76
CA SER A 11 -6.27 5.34 13.53
C SER A 11 -5.28 5.64 12.41
N CYS A 12 -4.38 6.62 12.58
CA CYS A 12 -3.34 6.98 11.63
C CYS A 12 -2.26 7.79 12.38
N PRO A 13 -1.47 7.12 13.24
CA PRO A 13 -0.50 7.81 14.09
C PRO A 13 0.60 8.50 13.27
N GLU A 14 0.88 8.02 12.07
CA GLU A 14 1.88 8.57 11.14
C GLU A 14 1.40 9.86 10.46
N GLY A 15 0.10 10.19 10.53
CA GLY A 15 -0.46 11.39 9.91
C GLY A 15 -0.37 11.39 8.38
N ILE A 16 -0.37 10.22 7.77
CA ILE A 16 -0.31 10.05 6.32
C ILE A 16 -1.31 8.99 5.85
N SER A 17 -2.11 9.32 4.84
CA SER A 17 -2.94 8.35 4.15
C SER A 17 -2.48 8.22 2.70
N TYR A 18 -2.55 7.01 2.16
CA TYR A 18 -2.07 6.74 0.82
C TYR A 18 -2.91 5.68 0.10
N SER A 19 -2.90 5.77 -1.22
CA SER A 19 -3.52 4.83 -2.13
C SER A 19 -2.67 4.70 -3.39
N PHE A 20 -1.86 3.65 -3.43
CA PHE A 20 -1.00 3.33 -4.56
C PHE A 20 -1.60 2.11 -5.25
N ALA A 21 -1.84 2.18 -6.55
CA ALA A 21 -2.41 1.08 -7.31
C ALA A 21 -1.79 1.00 -8.70
N CYS A 22 -1.47 -0.21 -9.12
CA CYS A 22 -1.13 -0.56 -10.50
C CYS A 22 -2.23 -1.46 -11.04
N ILE A 23 -2.93 -0.99 -12.08
CA ILE A 23 -4.01 -1.72 -12.75
C ILE A 23 -3.59 -1.96 -14.19
N ARG A 24 -3.72 -3.20 -14.66
CA ARG A 24 -3.48 -3.57 -16.06
C ARG A 24 -4.63 -4.43 -16.56
N ASN A 25 -5.15 -4.10 -17.73
CA ASN A 25 -6.29 -4.80 -18.35
C ASN A 25 -7.50 -4.91 -17.38
N GLY A 26 -7.79 -3.84 -16.63
CA GLY A 26 -8.88 -3.80 -15.65
C GLY A 26 -8.64 -4.61 -14.37
N LYS A 27 -7.49 -5.27 -14.21
CA LYS A 27 -7.15 -6.04 -13.00
C LYS A 27 -6.11 -5.32 -12.16
N ARG A 28 -6.35 -5.19 -10.85
CA ARG A 28 -5.36 -4.69 -9.89
C ARG A 28 -4.24 -5.73 -9.78
N LEU A 29 -3.03 -5.34 -10.16
CA LEU A 29 -1.83 -6.17 -10.04
C LEU A 29 -1.18 -5.99 -8.68
N LEU A 30 -1.06 -4.73 -8.26
CA LEU A 30 -0.46 -4.33 -7.00
C LEU A 30 -1.24 -3.15 -6.42
N GLY A 31 -1.46 -3.15 -5.12
CA GLY A 31 -2.01 -2.02 -4.38
C GLY A 31 -1.31 -1.88 -3.03
N TYR A 32 -1.12 -0.66 -2.56
CA TYR A 32 -0.70 -0.36 -1.19
C TYR A 32 -1.66 0.71 -0.68
N ASP A 33 -2.26 0.47 0.48
CA ASP A 33 -3.08 1.45 1.19
C ASP A 33 -3.01 1.20 2.70
N ASN A 34 -3.52 2.14 3.48
CA ASN A 34 -3.60 2.05 4.92
C ASN A 34 -5.04 2.22 5.43
N GLU A 35 -6.02 1.77 4.63
CA GLU A 35 -7.41 1.91 5.00
C GLU A 35 -7.72 1.18 6.32
N ASN A 36 -8.46 1.86 7.18
CA ASN A 36 -8.94 1.31 8.43
C ASN A 36 -10.25 0.56 8.16
N HIS A 37 -10.21 -0.78 8.15
CA HIS A 37 -11.38 -1.64 7.97
C HIS A 37 -12.30 -1.68 9.21
N GLY A 38 -12.52 -0.54 9.87
CA GLY A 38 -13.35 -0.42 11.07
C GLY A 38 -12.71 -0.94 12.36
N SER A 39 -11.40 -1.23 12.36
CA SER A 39 -10.65 -1.68 13.55
C SER A 39 -10.21 -0.54 14.47
N GLY A 40 -10.32 0.71 14.02
CA GLY A 40 -9.89 1.89 14.79
C GLY A 40 -8.38 2.15 14.77
N ALA A 41 -7.58 1.28 14.14
CA ALA A 41 -6.14 1.44 13.89
C ALA A 41 -5.83 1.50 12.39
N SER A 42 -4.79 2.24 11.97
CA SER A 42 -4.30 2.19 10.58
C SER A 42 -3.81 0.79 10.30
N ASN A 43 -4.27 0.21 9.19
CA ASN A 43 -3.82 -1.10 8.77
C ASN A 43 -3.06 -0.96 7.46
N HIS A 44 -1.77 -0.69 7.56
CA HIS A 44 -0.87 -0.68 6.41
C HIS A 44 -0.87 -2.08 5.78
N HIS A 45 -1.29 -2.17 4.53
CA HIS A 45 -1.31 -3.43 3.82
C HIS A 45 -1.07 -3.24 2.33
N LYS A 46 -0.73 -4.35 1.67
CA LYS A 46 -0.60 -4.41 0.23
C LYS A 46 -1.47 -5.51 -0.35
N HIS A 47 -2.03 -5.19 -1.51
CA HIS A 47 -2.80 -6.07 -2.37
C HIS A 47 -1.88 -6.59 -3.46
N ILE A 48 -1.60 -7.89 -3.47
CA ILE A 48 -0.85 -8.54 -4.55
C ILE A 48 -1.85 -9.47 -5.26
N ARG A 49 -2.32 -9.05 -6.44
CA ARG A 49 -3.44 -9.69 -7.15
C ARG A 49 -4.64 -9.87 -6.22
N ASP A 50 -4.96 -11.12 -5.86
CA ASP A 50 -6.11 -11.50 -5.02
C ASP A 50 -5.77 -11.68 -3.54
N ARG A 51 -4.53 -11.34 -3.13
CA ARG A 51 -4.05 -11.51 -1.75
C ARG A 51 -3.84 -10.16 -1.07
N ILE A 52 -4.28 -10.08 0.18
CA ILE A 52 -3.99 -8.95 1.06
C ILE A 52 -2.95 -9.43 2.08
N VAL A 53 -1.86 -8.69 2.21
CA VAL A 53 -0.81 -8.98 3.20
C VAL A 53 -0.46 -7.73 4.00
N PRO A 54 -0.16 -7.86 5.30
CA PRO A 54 0.32 -6.75 6.11
C PRO A 54 1.56 -6.10 5.50
N TYR A 55 1.67 -4.79 5.66
CA TYR A 55 2.81 -4.00 5.22
C TYR A 55 3.38 -3.23 6.41
N ALA A 56 4.68 -3.38 6.66
CA ALA A 56 5.36 -2.64 7.72
C ALA A 56 5.75 -1.26 7.17
N PHE A 57 4.89 -0.26 7.39
CA PHE A 57 5.18 1.11 6.98
C PHE A 57 6.35 1.68 7.80
N ILE A 58 7.27 2.36 7.10
CA ILE A 58 8.41 3.08 7.70
C ILE A 58 8.23 4.57 7.48
N ASP A 59 8.23 5.00 6.21
CA ASP A 59 7.97 6.38 5.79
C ASP A 59 7.48 6.42 4.32
N GLU A 60 7.17 7.62 3.83
CA GLU A 60 6.70 7.83 2.46
C GLU A 60 7.71 7.45 1.37
N TRP A 61 9.01 7.52 1.63
CA TRP A 61 10.06 7.23 0.66
C TRP A 61 10.22 5.72 0.51
N VAL A 62 10.32 5.00 1.63
CA VAL A 62 10.34 3.53 1.67
C VAL A 62 9.07 2.97 1.03
N LEU A 63 7.90 3.57 1.27
CA LEU A 63 6.65 3.19 0.60
C LEU A 63 6.76 3.27 -0.93
N CYS A 64 7.38 4.34 -1.47
CA CYS A 64 7.57 4.49 -2.91
C CYS A 64 8.54 3.44 -3.46
N GLU A 65 9.65 3.20 -2.78
CA GLU A 65 10.64 2.21 -3.18
C GLU A 65 10.07 0.79 -3.15
N ASP A 66 9.39 0.42 -2.07
CA ASP A 66 8.78 -0.90 -1.92
C ASP A 66 7.71 -1.17 -2.97
N PHE A 67 6.87 -0.17 -3.27
CA PHE A 67 5.88 -0.27 -4.34
C PHE A 67 6.55 -0.49 -5.71
N ALA A 68 7.61 0.26 -6.03
CA ALA A 68 8.34 0.13 -7.28
C ALA A 68 9.05 -1.23 -7.39
N ASN A 69 9.67 -1.68 -6.30
CA ASN A 69 10.36 -2.96 -6.21
C ASN A 69 9.40 -4.14 -6.41
N ASP A 70 8.25 -4.13 -5.73
CA ASP A 70 7.26 -5.20 -5.87
C ASP A 70 6.61 -5.18 -7.27
N LEU A 71 6.41 -4.01 -7.87
CA LEU A 71 5.94 -3.91 -9.24
C LEU A 71 6.95 -4.51 -10.24
N ASP A 72 8.25 -4.26 -10.05
CA ASP A 72 9.29 -4.86 -10.88
C ASP A 72 9.35 -6.38 -10.70
N LYS A 73 9.24 -6.89 -9.47
CA LYS A 73 9.15 -8.33 -9.19
C LYS A 73 7.94 -8.97 -9.85
N ILE A 74 6.79 -8.31 -9.86
CA ILE A 74 5.58 -8.78 -10.58
C ILE A 74 5.83 -8.80 -12.09
N ARG A 75 6.48 -7.76 -12.64
CA ARG A 75 6.83 -7.67 -14.06
C ARG A 75 7.79 -8.78 -14.50
N ARG A 76 8.74 -9.15 -13.63
CA ARG A 76 9.69 -10.25 -13.86
C ARG A 76 9.10 -11.65 -13.58
N GLY A 77 7.89 -11.73 -13.02
CA GLY A 77 7.24 -12.99 -12.66
C GLY A 77 7.78 -13.65 -11.40
N THR A 78 8.57 -12.93 -10.60
CA THR A 78 9.16 -13.42 -9.34
C THR A 78 8.13 -13.50 -8.21
N ILE A 79 7.05 -12.71 -8.29
CA ILE A 79 5.90 -12.77 -7.39
C ILE A 79 4.65 -13.17 -8.19
N LYS A 80 4.02 -14.28 -7.79
CA LYS A 80 2.78 -14.83 -8.36
C LYS A 80 1.60 -14.55 -7.46
#